data_AF-A0A950HD75-F1
#
_entry.id   AF-A0A950HD75-F1
#
_cell.length_a   1.000
_cell.length_b   1.000
_cell.length_c   1.000
_cell.angle_alpha   90.00
_cell.angle_beta   90.00
_cell.angle_gamma   90.00
#
_symmetry.space_group_name_H-M   'P 1'
#
loop_
_entity.id
_entity.type
_entity.pdbx_description
1 polymer ?
#
loop_
_entity_poly.entity_id
_entity_poly.type
_entity_poly.pdbx_seq_one_letter_code
_entity_poly.pdbx_strand_id
1 'polypeptide(L)' 'MDGLDEQLVRQLAEQARAEGLKLTGEGCLLARLTKVVVESALEGEMDNYLGYAKHAPAGRGGGNSRNGKRAK' A
#
# COMPACT_ATOMS: atom_id res chain seq x y z
N MET A 1 -17.49 -8.35 0.55
CA MET A 1 -17.13 -7.13 -0.19
C MET A 1 -18.44 -6.42 -0.43
N ASP A 2 -19.00 -5.92 0.66
CA ASP A 2 -20.40 -5.50 0.78
C ASP A 2 -20.54 -4.02 0.40
N GLY A 3 -21.75 -3.55 0.12
CA GLY A 3 -22.03 -2.19 -0.37
C GLY A 3 -21.42 -1.01 0.42
N LEU A 4 -20.90 -1.24 1.63
CA LEU A 4 -20.04 -0.31 2.39
C LEU A 4 -18.75 0.05 1.63
N ASP A 5 -18.11 -0.93 0.98
CA ASP A 5 -16.91 -0.72 0.17
C ASP A 5 -17.24 0.18 -1.03
N GLU A 6 -18.41 -0.02 -1.65
CA GLU A 6 -18.85 0.77 -2.79
C GLU A 6 -19.20 2.22 -2.39
N GLN A 7 -19.80 2.42 -1.21
CA GLN A 7 -20.04 3.75 -0.65
C GLN A 7 -18.73 4.50 -0.38
N LEU A 8 -17.74 3.82 0.23
CA LEU A 8 -16.44 4.41 0.50
C LEU A 8 -15.70 4.79 -0.80
N VAL A 9 -15.75 3.94 -1.82
CA VAL A 9 -15.17 4.23 -3.14
C VAL A 9 -15.82 5.46 -3.78
N ARG A 10 -17.15 5.59 -3.67
CA ARG A 10 -17.88 6.78 -4.17
C ARG A 10 -17.46 8.04 -3.44
N GLN A 11 -17.36 8.00 -2.11
CA GLN A 11 -16.91 9.14 -1.31
C GLN A 11 -15.50 9.59 -1.69
N LEU A 12 -14.57 8.66 -1.84
CA LEU A 12 -13.19 8.96 -2.28
C LEU A 12 -13.16 9.58 -3.67
N ALA A 13 -14.00 9.10 -4.60
CA ALA A 13 -14.10 9.65 -5.95
C ALA A 13 -14.68 11.08 -5.96
N GLU A 14 -15.66 11.38 -5.10
CA GLU A 14 -16.21 12.72 -4.94
C GLU A 14 -15.20 13.69 -4.32
N GLN A 15 -14.51 13.28 -3.26
CA GLN A 15 -13.46 14.07 -2.64
C GLN A 15 -12.33 14.38 -3.63
N ALA A 16 -11.90 13.40 -4.42
CA ALA A 16 -10.88 13.60 -5.45
C ALA A 16 -11.29 14.63 -6.50
N ARG A 17 -12.58 14.64 -6.89
CA ARG A 17 -13.13 15.66 -7.81
C ARG A 17 -13.16 17.04 -7.17
N ALA A 18 -13.57 17.13 -5.90
CA ALA A 18 -13.60 18.39 -5.15
C ALA A 18 -12.20 19.01 -4.99
N GLU A 19 -11.19 18.17 -4.81
CA GLU A 19 -9.78 18.58 -4.72
C GLU A 19 -9.12 18.84 -6.09
N GLY A 20 -9.83 18.64 -7.20
CA GLY A 20 -9.30 18.83 -8.55
C GLY A 20 -8.23 17.80 -8.94
N LEU A 21 -8.17 16.65 -8.26
CA LEU A 21 -7.22 15.60 -8.56
C LEU A 21 -7.60 14.90 -9.86
N LYS A 22 -6.59 14.65 -10.71
CA LYS A 22 -6.76 13.74 -11.84
C LYS A 22 -7.01 12.34 -11.31
N LEU A 23 -8.11 11.73 -11.74
CA LEU A 23 -8.48 10.36 -11.37
C LEU A 23 -7.59 9.34 -12.08
N THR A 24 -7.36 9.51 -13.38
CA THR A 24 -6.65 8.59 -14.26
C THR A 24 -5.43 9.24 -14.93
N GLY A 25 -4.47 8.41 -15.33
CA GLY A 25 -3.20 8.83 -15.92
C GLY A 25 -2.01 8.58 -14.99
N GLU A 26 -0.81 8.85 -15.47
CA GLU A 26 0.41 8.70 -14.67
C GLU A 26 0.43 9.71 -13.51
N GLY A 27 0.88 9.27 -12.34
CA GLY A 27 0.93 10.10 -11.12
C GLY A 27 -0.43 10.50 -10.51
N CYS A 28 -1.54 10.04 -11.11
CA CYS A 28 -2.90 10.35 -10.72
C CYS A 28 -3.38 9.49 -9.53
N LEU A 29 -4.56 9.80 -9.00
CA LEU A 29 -5.05 9.17 -7.76
C LEU A 29 -5.12 7.64 -7.86
N LEU A 30 -5.70 7.10 -8.95
CA LEU A 30 -5.81 5.65 -9.11
C LEU A 30 -4.42 4.98 -9.24
N ALA A 31 -3.47 5.63 -9.92
CA ALA A 31 -2.11 5.11 -10.03
C ALA A 31 -1.42 5.05 -8.65
N ARG A 32 -1.62 6.07 -7.80
CA ARG A 32 -1.13 6.09 -6.42
C ARG A 32 -1.80 5.03 -5.56
N LEU A 33 -3.12 4.85 -5.69
CA LEU A 33 -3.86 3.83 -4.97
C LEU A 33 -3.35 2.43 -5.30
N THR A 34 -3.21 2.11 -6.59
CA THR A 34 -2.65 0.83 -7.04
C THR A 34 -1.25 0.60 -6.46
N LYS A 35 -0.40 1.63 -6.45
CA LYS A 35 0.93 1.55 -5.84
C LYS A 35 0.84 1.19 -4.35
N VAL A 36 -0.01 1.89 -3.58
CA VAL A 36 -0.18 1.63 -2.15
C VAL A 36 -0.67 0.21 -1.89
N VAL A 37 -1.64 -0.28 -2.66
CA VAL A 37 -2.17 -1.64 -2.51
C VAL A 37 -1.08 -2.68 -2.77
N VAL A 38 -0.35 -2.56 -3.88
CA VAL A 38 0.71 -3.51 -4.24
C VAL A 38 1.87 -3.47 -3.24
N GLU A 39 2.33 -2.28 -2.84
CA GLU A 39 3.40 -2.16 -1.84
C GLU A 39 2.99 -2.68 -0.46
N SER A 40 1.72 -2.52 -0.08
CA SER A 40 1.20 -3.04 1.19
C SER A 40 1.10 -4.56 1.18
N ALA A 41 0.67 -5.15 0.05
CA ALA A 41 0.68 -6.60 -0.12
C ALA A 41 2.12 -7.15 -0.01
N LEU A 42 3.08 -6.53 -0.69
CA LEU A 42 4.49 -6.95 -0.64
C LEU A 42 5.09 -6.82 0.78
N GLU A 43 4.78 -5.75 1.51
CA GLU A 43 5.25 -5.58 2.89
C GLU A 43 4.71 -6.69 3.81
N GLY A 44 3.44 -7.06 3.64
CA GLY A 44 2.82 -8.17 4.37
C GLY A 44 3.39 -9.53 3.99
N GLU A 45 3.70 -9.77 2.72
CA GLU A 45 4.41 -10.99 2.29
C GLU A 45 5.79 -11.09 2.92
N MET A 46 6.51 -9.97 3.03
CA MET A 46 7.82 -9.92 3.70
C MET A 46 7.71 -10.19 5.21
N ASP A 47 6.66 -9.68 5.87
CA ASP A 47 6.40 -9.98 7.29
C ASP A 47 6.15 -11.47 7.49
N ASN A 48 5.34 -12.08 6.62
CA ASN A 48 5.06 -13.52 6.66
C ASN A 48 6.31 -14.36 6.39
N TYR A 49 7.10 -13.99 5.38
CA TYR A 49 8.28 -14.76 4.99
C TYR A 49 9.39 -14.70 6.04
N LEU A 50 9.61 -13.53 6.64
CA LEU A 50 10.64 -13.35 7.67
C LEU A 50 10.16 -13.74 9.07
N GLY A 51 8.85 -13.81 9.28
CA GLY A 51 8.24 -14.10 10.58
C GLY A 51 8.28 -12.92 11.57
N TYR A 52 8.61 -11.72 11.10
CA TYR A 52 8.63 -10.52 11.95
C TYR A 52 8.31 -9.23 11.17
N ALA A 53 7.64 -8.32 11.86
CA ALA A 53 7.30 -6.99 11.35
C ALA A 53 8.54 -6.13 11.15
N LYS A 54 8.50 -5.19 10.19
CA LYS A 54 9.58 -4.22 10.00
C LYS A 54 9.95 -3.52 11.33
N HIS A 55 11.24 -3.50 11.65
CA HIS A 55 11.83 -2.98 12.89
C HIS A 55 11.49 -3.74 14.19
N ALA A 56 10.79 -4.87 14.12
CA ALA A 56 10.54 -5.69 15.31
C ALA A 56 11.84 -6.21 15.94
N PRO A 57 11.96 -6.24 17.27
CA PRO A 57 13.13 -6.82 17.96
C PRO A 57 13.43 -8.27 17.57
N ALA A 58 12.40 -9.03 17.21
CA ALA A 58 12.51 -10.43 16.75
C ALA A 58 13.40 -10.59 15.51
N GLY A 59 13.57 -9.53 14.70
CA GLY A 59 14.46 -9.56 13.53
C GLY A 59 15.93 -9.28 13.84
N ARG A 60 16.30 -8.93 15.07
CA ARG A 60 17.68 -8.58 15.44
C ARG A 60 18.54 -9.83 15.58
N GLY A 61 19.73 -9.82 14.96
CA GLY A 61 20.68 -10.94 15.05
C GLY A 61 20.25 -12.18 14.25
N GLY A 62 19.22 -12.08 13.41
CA GLY A 62 18.80 -13.14 12.50
C GLY A 62 19.67 -13.21 11.23
N GLY A 63 19.72 -14.39 10.61
CA GLY A 63 20.52 -14.62 9.40
C GLY A 63 20.01 -13.88 8.16
N ASN A 64 18.68 -13.68 8.04
CA ASN A 64 18.08 -12.94 6.94
C ASN A 64 17.37 -11.68 7.46
N SER A 65 17.88 -10.51 7.07
CA SER A 65 17.41 -9.21 7.52
C SER A 65 16.85 -8.37 6.39
N ARG A 66 15.80 -7.59 6.66
CA ARG A 66 15.27 -6.60 5.72
C ARG A 66 16.36 -5.60 5.31
N ASN A 67 16.59 -5.42 4.01
CA ASN A 67 17.67 -4.58 3.48
C ASN A 67 17.16 -3.43 2.58
N GLY A 68 16.17 -2.68 3.08
CA GLY A 68 15.64 -1.50 2.38
C GLY A 68 14.64 -1.82 1.26
N LYS A 69 14.42 -0.84 0.38
CA LYS A 69 13.51 -0.91 -0.77
C LYS A 69 14.28 -0.53 -2.04
N ARG A 70 13.90 -1.10 -3.18
CA ARG A 70 14.42 -0.72 -4.50
C ARG A 70 13.32 -0.03 -5.30
N ALA A 71 13.62 1.09 -5.95
CA ALA A 71 12.75 1.63 -6.98
C ALA A 71 12.73 0.67 -8.19
N LYS A 72 11.60 0.58 -8.90
CA LYS A 72 11.54 -0.21 -10.13
C LYS A 72 12.45 0.40 -11.18
#